data_AF-A0A0Q5LP79-F1
#
_entry.id   AF-A0A0Q5LP79-F1
#
_cell.length_a   1.000
_cell.length_b   1.000
_cell.length_c   1.000
_cell.angle_alpha   90.00
_cell.angle_beta   90.00
_cell.angle_gamma   90.00
#
_symmetry.space_group_name_H-M   'P 1'
#
loop_
_entity.id
_entity.type
_entity.pdbx_description
1 polymer ?
#
loop_
_entity_poly.entity_id
_entity_poly.type
_entity_poly.pdbx_seq_one_letter_code
_entity_poly.pdbx_strand_id
1 'polypeptide(L)'
;MDDLTTAAIRAQSDSATAARTALDSLPWLVASLEDDRAHGRFDAWGRSTVIDENIGAAVISPALFDELHRRAGVRAQWPVGNAGLLHCYGYLLSLVETPYGLKRDRWVTNALAEACALTPDAFLPWREDATLLDRAGTAASEILHSASSSRTATVDGRHTRVGVTREQGPAALVYAVAAASETTPLLITMFPVADAGVVLTEFASTPRLRWNAV
;
A
#
# COMPACT_ATOMS: atom_id res chain seq x y z
N MET A 1 -18.57 9.19 -0.41
CA MET A 1 -17.38 9.72 -1.12
C MET A 1 -17.02 11.11 -0.59
N ASP A 2 -18.02 11.96 -0.31
CA ASP A 2 -17.84 13.31 0.24
C ASP A 2 -17.12 13.35 1.60
N ASP A 3 -17.42 12.41 2.51
CA ASP A 3 -16.75 12.34 3.82
C ASP A 3 -15.25 12.03 3.70
N LEU A 4 -14.87 11.12 2.80
CA LEU A 4 -13.46 10.78 2.57
C LEU A 4 -12.68 11.97 2.01
N THR A 5 -13.26 12.69 1.04
CA THR A 5 -12.62 13.89 0.50
C THR A 5 -12.53 15.00 1.55
N THR A 6 -13.57 15.18 2.37
CA THR A 6 -13.55 16.15 3.47
C THR A 6 -12.48 15.82 4.51
N ALA A 7 -12.36 14.54 4.89
CA ALA A 7 -11.32 14.06 5.79
C ALA A 7 -9.91 14.27 5.19
N ALA A 8 -9.73 13.94 3.91
CA ALA A 8 -8.47 14.13 3.21
C ALA A 8 -8.05 15.61 3.20
N ILE A 9 -8.97 16.53 2.88
CA ILE A 9 -8.72 17.98 2.91
C ILE A 9 -8.25 18.42 4.30
N ARG A 10 -8.90 17.96 5.38
CA ARG A 10 -8.50 18.27 6.76
C ARG A 10 -7.11 17.75 7.09
N ALA A 11 -6.80 16.53 6.65
CA ALA A 11 -5.53 15.87 6.92
C ALA A 11 -4.31 16.49 6.20
N GLN A 12 -4.53 17.33 5.18
CA GLN A 12 -3.46 18.03 4.47
C GLN A 12 -2.69 19.01 5.38
N SER A 13 -3.34 19.53 6.43
CA SER A 13 -2.64 20.40 7.38
C SER A 13 -1.70 19.57 8.27
N ASP A 14 -0.50 20.10 8.54
CA ASP A 14 0.46 19.50 9.47
C ASP A 14 0.08 19.81 10.92
N SER A 15 -1.13 19.41 11.31
CA SER A 15 -1.71 19.65 12.63
C SER A 15 -2.21 18.34 13.23
N ALA A 16 -1.71 17.99 14.42
CA ALA A 16 -2.11 16.79 15.13
C ALA A 16 -3.63 16.76 15.42
N THR A 17 -4.23 17.92 15.71
CA THR A 17 -5.68 18.03 15.92
C THR A 17 -6.44 17.79 14.62
N ALA A 18 -5.98 18.36 13.50
CA ALA A 18 -6.64 18.17 12.22
C ALA A 18 -6.53 16.72 11.71
N ALA A 19 -5.36 16.09 11.87
CA ALA A 19 -5.16 14.67 11.56
C ALA A 19 -6.10 13.78 12.38
N ARG A 20 -6.18 14.01 13.69
CA ARG A 20 -7.09 13.27 14.58
C ARG A 20 -8.56 13.43 14.15
N THR A 21 -9.00 14.67 13.93
CA THR A 21 -10.37 14.97 13.48
C THR A 21 -10.67 14.37 12.10
N ALA A 22 -9.69 14.33 11.19
CA ALA A 22 -9.85 13.69 9.90
C ALA A 22 -10.12 12.19 10.05
N LEU A 23 -9.32 11.48 10.86
CA LEU A 23 -9.55 10.06 11.13
C LEU A 23 -10.87 9.81 11.87
N ASP A 24 -11.19 10.61 12.89
CA ASP A 24 -12.43 10.46 13.65
C ASP A 24 -13.69 10.71 12.81
N SER A 25 -13.58 11.48 11.72
CA SER A 25 -14.67 11.64 10.75
C SER A 25 -14.90 10.44 9.83
N LEU A 26 -14.06 9.40 9.92
CA LEU A 26 -14.17 8.15 9.17
C LEU A 26 -14.25 6.94 10.12
N PRO A 27 -15.41 6.65 10.73
CA PRO A 27 -15.53 5.57 11.71
C PRO A 27 -15.10 4.20 11.19
N TRP A 28 -15.37 3.89 9.91
CA TRP A 28 -14.93 2.65 9.27
C TRP A 28 -13.40 2.52 9.18
N LEU A 29 -12.68 3.64 9.03
CA LEU A 29 -11.22 3.64 8.97
C LEU A 29 -10.64 3.39 10.36
N VAL A 30 -11.22 4.03 11.38
CA VAL A 30 -10.81 3.82 12.78
C VAL A 30 -11.04 2.37 13.19
N ALA A 31 -12.21 1.81 12.88
CA ALA A 31 -12.52 0.40 13.14
C ALA A 31 -11.55 -0.54 12.42
N SER A 32 -11.19 -0.25 11.16
CA SER A 32 -10.23 -1.06 10.41
C SER A 32 -8.82 -1.03 11.02
N LEU A 33 -8.33 0.14 11.43
CA LEU A 33 -7.04 0.28 12.10
C LEU A 33 -6.99 -0.49 13.43
N GLU A 34 -8.09 -0.45 14.19
CA GLU A 34 -8.20 -1.17 15.46
C GLU A 34 -8.25 -2.69 15.25
N ASP A 35 -9.00 -3.17 14.27
CA ASP A 35 -9.10 -4.58 13.93
C ASP A 35 -7.76 -5.14 13.40
N ASP A 36 -7.09 -4.40 12.50
CA ASP A 36 -5.77 -4.78 11.98
C ASP A 36 -4.71 -4.83 13.07
N ARG A 37 -4.75 -3.88 14.00
CA ARG A 37 -3.85 -3.86 15.17
C ARG A 37 -4.14 -5.06 16.08
N ALA A 38 -5.41 -5.35 16.36
CA ALA A 38 -5.80 -6.45 17.23
C ALA A 38 -5.35 -7.82 16.68
N HIS A 39 -5.31 -7.96 15.35
CA HIS A 39 -4.89 -9.19 14.67
C HIS A 39 -3.43 -9.19 14.21
N GLY A 40 -2.64 -8.15 14.53
CA GLY A 40 -1.22 -8.07 14.15
C GLY A 40 -0.98 -8.02 12.63
N ARG A 41 -1.96 -7.60 11.82
CA ARG A 41 -1.87 -7.69 10.35
C ARG A 41 -0.78 -6.79 9.76
N PHE A 42 -0.36 -5.74 10.47
CA PHE A 42 0.74 -4.87 10.04
C PHE A 42 2.09 -5.60 10.00
N ASP A 43 2.28 -6.71 10.72
CA ASP A 43 3.54 -7.46 10.78
C ASP A 43 3.88 -8.17 9.46
N ALA A 44 2.88 -8.38 8.59
CA ALA A 44 3.08 -8.91 7.24
C ALA A 44 3.64 -7.87 6.25
N TRP A 45 3.77 -6.61 6.67
CA TRP A 45 4.15 -5.50 5.80
C TRP A 45 5.50 -4.90 6.18
N GLY A 46 6.29 -4.58 5.16
CA GLY A 46 7.63 -4.05 5.30
C GLY A 46 7.65 -2.56 5.62
N ARG A 47 8.80 -1.93 5.37
CA ARG A 47 8.98 -0.49 5.55
C ARG A 47 8.87 0.23 4.22
N SER A 48 8.18 1.38 4.23
CA SER A 48 8.02 2.23 3.07
C SER A 48 8.19 3.71 3.46
N THR A 49 8.68 4.51 2.53
CA THR A 49 8.75 5.96 2.67
C THR A 49 7.47 6.63 2.15
N VAL A 50 7.03 7.71 2.80
CA VAL A 50 5.94 8.54 2.28
C VAL A 50 6.36 9.43 1.12
N ILE A 51 7.65 9.52 0.82
CA ILE A 51 8.17 10.28 -0.31
C ILE A 51 7.87 9.50 -1.60
N ASP A 52 7.06 10.06 -2.48
CA ASP A 52 6.76 9.43 -3.77
C ASP A 52 7.95 9.53 -4.72
N GLU A 53 8.32 8.41 -5.34
CA GLU A 53 9.48 8.32 -6.24
C GLU A 53 9.36 9.14 -7.53
N ASN A 54 8.14 9.51 -7.97
CA ASN A 54 7.92 10.24 -9.22
C ASN A 54 7.93 11.75 -9.03
N ILE A 55 7.46 12.24 -7.87
CA ILE A 55 7.38 13.68 -7.57
C ILE A 55 8.42 14.15 -6.55
N GLY A 56 9.09 13.25 -5.84
CA GLY A 56 10.10 13.58 -4.84
C GLY A 56 9.57 14.29 -3.59
N ALA A 57 8.27 14.18 -3.31
CA ALA A 57 7.61 14.84 -2.19
C ALA A 57 6.75 13.87 -1.36
N ALA A 58 6.48 14.24 -0.10
CA ALA A 58 5.65 13.46 0.79
C ALA A 58 4.18 13.47 0.35
N VAL A 59 3.52 12.31 0.43
CA VAL A 59 2.13 12.16 -0.04
C VAL A 59 1.08 12.34 1.05
N ILE A 60 1.52 12.41 2.31
CA ILE A 60 0.72 12.74 3.49
C ILE A 60 1.54 13.68 4.38
N SER A 61 0.90 14.41 5.30
CA SER A 61 1.60 15.27 6.26
C SER A 61 2.28 14.46 7.38
N PRO A 62 3.33 15.00 8.04
CA PRO A 62 3.90 14.41 9.25
C PRO A 62 2.86 14.15 10.35
N ALA A 63 1.96 15.10 10.61
CA ALA A 63 0.89 14.92 11.59
C ALA A 63 -0.05 13.75 11.27
N LEU A 64 -0.44 13.58 10.00
CA LEU A 64 -1.26 12.43 9.58
C LEU A 64 -0.48 11.12 9.72
N PHE A 65 0.80 11.11 9.32
CA PHE A 65 1.67 9.95 9.48
C PHE A 65 1.76 9.50 10.94
N ASP A 66 2.02 10.42 11.86
CA ASP A 66 2.17 10.12 13.28
C ASP A 66 0.85 9.61 13.87
N GLU A 67 -0.27 10.23 13.52
CA GLU A 67 -1.59 9.83 14.03
C GLU A 67 -2.03 8.45 13.51
N LEU A 68 -1.75 8.12 12.25
CA LEU A 68 -1.99 6.77 11.69
C LEU A 68 -1.18 5.72 12.46
N HIS A 69 0.12 5.94 12.64
CA HIS A 69 1.01 5.00 13.34
C HIS A 69 0.63 4.86 14.83
N ARG A 70 0.25 5.96 15.48
CA ARG A 70 -0.25 5.95 16.85
C ARG A 70 -1.49 5.08 17.00
N ARG A 71 -2.47 5.18 16.09
CA ARG A 71 -3.69 4.34 16.13
C ARG A 71 -3.42 2.88 15.80
N ALA A 72 -2.56 2.63 14.82
CA ALA A 72 -2.12 1.29 14.45
C ALA A 72 -1.26 0.62 15.53
N GLY A 73 -0.74 1.38 16.51
CA GLY A 73 0.17 0.86 17.53
C GLY A 73 1.54 0.46 16.95
N VAL A 74 1.90 0.98 15.78
CA VAL A 74 3.13 0.64 15.07
C VAL A 74 4.17 1.74 15.29
N ARG A 75 5.38 1.34 15.70
CA ARG A 75 6.49 2.29 15.83
C ARG A 75 7.04 2.65 14.46
N ALA A 76 7.20 3.94 14.21
CA ALA A 76 7.78 4.46 12.97
C ALA A 76 8.50 5.78 13.23
N GLN A 77 9.29 6.21 12.25
CA GLN A 77 9.98 7.50 12.29
C GLN A 77 9.84 8.14 10.91
N TRP A 78 9.26 9.33 10.87
CA TRP A 78 9.13 10.10 9.63
C TRP A 78 10.48 10.19 8.87
N PRO A 79 10.51 10.01 7.55
CA PRO A 79 9.38 9.76 6.63
C PRO A 79 9.07 8.27 6.39
N VAL A 80 9.63 7.36 7.20
CA VAL A 80 9.57 5.91 6.97
C VAL A 80 8.66 5.22 7.99
N GLY A 81 7.63 4.54 7.47
CA GLY A 81 6.64 3.82 8.27
C GLY A 81 6.35 2.41 7.78
N ASN A 82 5.28 1.82 8.30
CA ASN A 82 4.78 0.52 7.85
C ASN A 82 4.12 0.66 6.47
N ALA A 83 4.54 -0.19 5.53
CA ALA A 83 4.10 -0.11 4.15
C ALA A 83 2.60 -0.31 4.01
N GLY A 84 2.02 -1.29 4.70
CA GLY A 84 0.57 -1.54 4.67
C GLY A 84 -0.22 -0.35 5.18
N LEU A 85 0.18 0.22 6.31
CA LEU A 85 -0.45 1.42 6.86
C LEU A 85 -0.39 2.62 5.90
N LEU A 86 0.78 2.89 5.33
CA LEU A 86 0.96 4.01 4.40
C LEU A 86 0.21 3.81 3.08
N HIS A 87 0.35 2.64 2.47
CA HIS A 87 -0.21 2.35 1.15
C HIS A 87 -1.71 2.08 1.19
N CYS A 88 -2.25 1.41 2.21
CA CYS A 88 -3.68 1.13 2.32
C CYS A 88 -4.46 2.30 2.93
N TYR A 89 -3.96 2.90 4.02
CA TYR A 89 -4.72 3.91 4.77
C TYR A 89 -4.23 5.33 4.54
N GLY A 90 -2.91 5.54 4.50
CA GLY A 90 -2.34 6.85 4.18
C GLY A 90 -2.77 7.37 2.81
N TYR A 91 -2.77 6.50 1.79
CA TYR A 91 -3.16 6.87 0.44
C TYR A 91 -4.61 7.35 0.33
N LEU A 92 -5.54 6.81 1.12
CA LEU A 92 -6.95 7.21 1.11
C LEU A 92 -7.15 8.69 1.45
N LEU A 93 -6.26 9.24 2.29
CA LEU A 93 -6.28 10.63 2.76
C LEU A 93 -5.30 11.53 2.00
N SER A 94 -4.58 10.98 1.01
CA SER A 94 -3.69 11.76 0.15
C SER A 94 -4.49 12.45 -0.97
N LEU A 95 -4.27 13.75 -1.13
CA LEU A 95 -4.75 14.54 -2.27
C LEU A 95 -3.65 14.90 -3.27
N VAL A 96 -2.48 14.29 -3.13
CA VAL A 96 -1.34 14.56 -4.01
C VAL A 96 -1.55 13.84 -5.34
N GLU A 97 -1.59 14.62 -6.42
CA GLU A 97 -1.64 14.10 -7.79
C GLU A 97 -0.26 13.57 -8.21
N THR A 98 -0.28 12.43 -8.88
CA THR A 98 0.89 11.83 -9.53
C THR A 98 0.63 11.75 -11.03
N PRO A 99 1.64 11.42 -11.86
CA PRO A 99 1.41 11.15 -13.29
C PRO A 99 0.35 10.07 -13.58
N TYR A 100 -0.02 9.27 -12.57
CA TYR A 100 -0.99 8.18 -12.66
C TYR A 100 -2.33 8.51 -11.96
N GLY A 101 -2.58 9.77 -11.59
CA GLY A 101 -3.76 10.19 -10.84
C GLY A 101 -3.55 10.20 -9.33
N LEU A 102 -4.64 10.10 -8.56
CA LEU A 102 -4.57 10.13 -7.10
C LEU A 102 -4.20 8.75 -6.56
N LYS A 103 -3.38 8.73 -5.52
CA LYS A 103 -2.96 7.48 -4.87
C LYS A 103 -4.12 6.66 -4.28
N ARG A 104 -5.18 7.32 -3.82
CA ARG A 104 -6.39 6.66 -3.30
C ARG A 104 -7.17 5.90 -4.36
N ASP A 105 -7.04 6.25 -5.64
CA ASP A 105 -7.78 5.63 -6.75
C ASP A 105 -7.46 4.14 -6.86
N ARG A 106 -6.28 3.74 -6.37
CA ARG A 106 -5.87 2.34 -6.19
C ARG A 106 -6.92 1.48 -5.47
N TRP A 107 -7.63 2.07 -4.50
CA TRP A 107 -8.55 1.35 -3.60
C TRP A 107 -10.01 1.71 -3.81
N VAL A 108 -10.31 2.93 -4.25
CA VAL A 108 -11.69 3.39 -4.41
C VAL A 108 -12.26 3.15 -5.81
N THR A 109 -11.43 2.71 -6.76
CA THR A 109 -11.84 2.24 -8.09
C THR A 109 -11.77 0.71 -8.16
N ASN A 110 -12.39 0.13 -9.18
CA ASN A 110 -12.40 -1.31 -9.40
C ASN A 110 -11.16 -1.83 -10.17
N ALA A 111 -10.24 -0.96 -10.60
CA ALA A 111 -9.14 -1.34 -11.49
C ALA A 111 -8.24 -2.45 -10.90
N LEU A 112 -7.93 -2.37 -9.60
CA LEU A 112 -7.14 -3.42 -8.93
C LEU A 112 -7.93 -4.72 -8.77
N ALA A 113 -9.23 -4.63 -8.50
CA ALA A 113 -10.08 -5.81 -8.38
C ALA A 113 -10.22 -6.55 -9.72
N GLU A 114 -10.42 -5.82 -10.82
CA GLU A 114 -10.44 -6.38 -12.17
C GLU A 114 -9.11 -7.06 -12.53
N ALA A 115 -7.99 -6.42 -12.18
CA ALA A 115 -6.66 -6.94 -12.41
C ALA A 115 -6.36 -8.23 -11.60
N CYS A 116 -7.06 -8.42 -10.47
CA CYS A 116 -7.07 -9.65 -9.67
C CYS A 116 -8.18 -10.65 -10.07
N ALA A 117 -9.03 -10.33 -11.04
CA ALA A 117 -10.23 -11.10 -11.39
C ALA A 117 -11.20 -11.32 -10.20
N LEU A 118 -11.33 -10.29 -9.34
CA LEU A 118 -12.22 -10.27 -8.17
C LEU A 118 -13.46 -9.41 -8.43
N THR A 119 -14.41 -9.43 -7.49
CA THR A 119 -15.59 -8.55 -7.54
C THR A 119 -15.17 -7.08 -7.50
N PRO A 120 -15.88 -6.16 -8.19
CA PRO A 120 -15.45 -4.75 -8.32
C PRO A 120 -15.24 -4.02 -6.99
N ASP A 121 -15.86 -4.50 -5.91
CA ASP A 121 -15.80 -3.94 -4.58
C ASP A 121 -14.77 -4.61 -3.65
N ALA A 122 -14.02 -5.61 -4.13
CA ALA A 122 -13.12 -6.44 -3.32
C ALA A 122 -12.09 -5.66 -2.51
N PHE A 123 -11.71 -4.45 -2.96
CA PHE A 123 -10.75 -3.58 -2.26
C PHE A 123 -11.34 -2.26 -1.80
N LEU A 124 -12.67 -2.10 -1.81
CA LEU A 124 -13.28 -0.90 -1.24
C LEU A 124 -13.03 -0.87 0.27
N PRO A 125 -12.59 0.27 0.84
CA PRO A 125 -12.10 0.31 2.22
C PRO A 125 -13.20 0.28 3.28
N TRP A 126 -14.46 0.55 2.90
CA TRP A 126 -15.62 0.61 3.80
C TRP A 126 -16.45 -0.68 3.83
N ARG A 127 -15.93 -1.80 3.32
CA ARG A 127 -16.58 -3.10 3.49
C ARG A 127 -16.45 -3.59 4.93
N GLU A 128 -17.51 -4.23 5.44
CA GLU A 128 -17.62 -4.66 6.84
C GLU A 128 -17.08 -6.08 7.11
N ASP A 129 -16.85 -6.90 6.07
CA ASP A 129 -16.49 -8.31 6.20
C ASP A 129 -15.05 -8.53 6.67
N ALA A 130 -14.12 -7.74 6.14
CA ALA A 130 -12.71 -7.73 6.48
C ALA A 130 -12.16 -6.31 6.35
N THR A 131 -10.94 -6.05 6.79
CA THR A 131 -10.31 -4.74 6.54
C THR A 131 -9.76 -4.67 5.11
N LEU A 132 -9.47 -3.46 4.64
CA LEU A 132 -8.73 -3.29 3.38
C LEU A 132 -7.37 -3.99 3.42
N LEU A 133 -6.64 -3.81 4.53
CA LEU A 133 -5.30 -4.38 4.72
C LEU A 133 -5.33 -5.91 4.63
N ASP A 134 -6.32 -6.55 5.24
CA ASP A 134 -6.48 -8.00 5.26
C ASP A 134 -6.75 -8.56 3.86
N ARG A 135 -7.72 -7.98 3.14
CA ARG A 135 -8.05 -8.40 1.77
C ARG A 135 -6.88 -8.17 0.81
N ALA A 136 -6.23 -7.00 0.91
CA ALA A 136 -5.06 -6.68 0.11
C ALA A 136 -3.88 -7.61 0.42
N GLY A 137 -3.61 -7.87 1.71
CA GLY A 137 -2.53 -8.75 2.16
C GLY A 137 -2.74 -10.20 1.73
N THR A 138 -3.98 -10.69 1.80
CA THR A 138 -4.36 -12.03 1.36
C THR A 138 -4.16 -12.18 -0.15
N ALA A 139 -4.76 -11.30 -0.96
CA ALA A 139 -4.59 -11.33 -2.42
C ALA A 139 -3.12 -11.18 -2.83
N ALA A 140 -2.38 -10.29 -2.17
CA ALA A 140 -0.96 -10.08 -2.43
C ALA A 140 -0.13 -11.34 -2.15
N SER A 141 -0.43 -12.01 -1.03
CA SER A 141 0.21 -13.27 -0.66
C SER A 141 -0.08 -14.35 -1.69
N GLU A 142 -1.33 -14.53 -2.12
CA GLU A 142 -1.70 -15.52 -3.14
C GLU A 142 -0.93 -15.31 -4.46
N ILE A 143 -0.84 -14.06 -4.92
CA ILE A 143 -0.07 -13.70 -6.13
C ILE A 143 1.42 -14.07 -5.97
N LEU A 144 2.02 -13.81 -4.80
CA LEU A 144 3.43 -14.13 -4.55
C LEU A 144 3.71 -15.64 -4.40
N HIS A 145 2.73 -16.44 -4.01
CA HIS A 145 2.83 -17.90 -3.93
C HIS A 145 2.65 -18.57 -5.30
N SER A 146 2.03 -17.88 -6.27
CA SER A 146 1.92 -18.36 -7.64
C SER A 146 3.27 -18.32 -8.36
N ALA A 147 3.96 -19.46 -8.42
CA ALA A 147 5.33 -19.57 -8.91
C ALA A 147 5.51 -19.17 -10.38
N SER A 148 4.48 -19.33 -11.23
CA SER A 148 4.60 -19.09 -12.68
C SER A 148 4.77 -17.62 -13.04
N SER A 149 4.40 -16.70 -12.15
CA SER A 149 4.27 -15.28 -12.48
C SER A 149 5.01 -14.38 -11.49
N SER A 150 6.11 -14.88 -10.91
CA SER A 150 6.98 -14.09 -10.04
C SER A 150 8.41 -14.01 -10.55
N ARG A 151 9.12 -12.93 -10.19
CA ARG A 151 10.55 -12.75 -10.43
C ARG A 151 11.20 -12.30 -9.12
N THR A 152 12.47 -12.66 -8.97
CA THR A 152 13.25 -12.34 -7.78
C THR A 152 14.53 -11.64 -8.17
N ALA A 153 15.02 -10.76 -7.30
CA ALA A 153 16.29 -10.08 -7.46
C ALA A 153 16.88 -9.79 -6.08
N THR A 154 18.20 -9.72 -5.97
CA THR A 154 18.88 -9.28 -4.75
C THR A 154 19.32 -7.83 -4.90
N VAL A 155 18.99 -6.98 -3.92
CA VAL A 155 19.35 -5.56 -3.88
C VAL A 155 19.89 -5.25 -2.48
N ASP A 156 21.15 -4.81 -2.40
CA ASP A 156 21.84 -4.49 -1.13
C ASP A 156 21.74 -5.63 -0.09
N GLY A 157 21.89 -6.88 -0.54
CA GLY A 157 21.78 -8.07 0.32
C GLY A 157 20.35 -8.48 0.69
N ARG A 158 19.34 -7.70 0.31
CA ARG A 158 17.92 -8.01 0.52
C ARG A 158 17.34 -8.75 -0.67
N HIS A 159 16.49 -9.72 -0.39
CA HIS A 159 15.84 -10.50 -1.42
C HIS A 159 14.49 -9.87 -1.75
N THR A 160 14.32 -9.43 -2.99
CA THR A 160 13.12 -8.77 -3.48
C THR A 160 12.34 -9.71 -4.38
N ARG A 161 11.00 -9.63 -4.33
CA ARG A 161 10.11 -10.42 -5.18
C ARG A 161 9.04 -9.52 -5.76
N VAL A 162 8.84 -9.62 -7.07
CA VAL A 162 7.67 -9.10 -7.77
C VAL A 162 6.80 -10.28 -8.20
N GLY A 163 5.50 -10.19 -7.98
CA GLY A 163 4.50 -11.13 -8.48
C GLY A 163 3.47 -10.40 -9.33
N VAL A 164 2.94 -11.06 -10.36
CA VAL A 164 1.88 -10.51 -11.22
C VAL A 164 0.78 -11.54 -11.47
N THR A 165 -0.45 -11.11 -11.70
CA THR A 165 -1.55 -12.02 -12.05
C THR A 165 -1.46 -12.56 -13.48
N ARG A 166 -0.76 -11.85 -14.37
CA ARG A 166 -0.48 -12.25 -15.77
C ARG A 166 0.91 -11.77 -16.15
N GLU A 167 1.65 -12.54 -16.96
CA GLU A 167 3.01 -12.15 -17.36
C GLU A 167 3.06 -11.06 -18.44
N GLN A 168 1.94 -10.80 -19.13
CA GLN A 168 1.84 -9.83 -20.23
C GLN A 168 0.51 -9.06 -20.16
N GLY A 169 0.52 -7.81 -20.59
CA GLY A 169 -0.68 -6.96 -20.60
C GLY A 169 -1.17 -6.58 -19.20
N PRO A 170 -2.44 -6.12 -19.07
CA PRO A 170 -2.95 -5.64 -17.78
C PRO A 170 -2.95 -6.72 -16.70
N ALA A 171 -2.40 -6.39 -15.53
CA ALA A 171 -2.28 -7.32 -14.41
C ALA A 171 -2.28 -6.58 -13.07
N ALA A 172 -2.54 -7.30 -11.99
CA ALA A 172 -2.23 -6.82 -10.65
C ALA A 172 -0.79 -7.19 -10.35
N LEU A 173 -0.03 -6.23 -9.83
CA LEU A 173 1.34 -6.40 -9.38
C LEU A 173 1.40 -6.40 -7.86
N VAL A 174 2.31 -7.19 -7.31
CA VAL A 174 2.68 -7.24 -5.90
C VAL A 174 4.19 -7.13 -5.76
N TYR A 175 4.64 -6.41 -4.76
CA TYR A 175 6.05 -6.33 -4.38
C TYR A 175 6.27 -6.64 -2.92
N ALA A 176 7.30 -7.43 -2.65
CA ALA A 176 7.71 -7.77 -1.30
C ALA A 176 9.23 -7.80 -1.17
N VAL A 177 9.71 -7.55 0.04
CA VAL A 177 11.14 -7.52 0.38
C VAL A 177 11.38 -8.37 1.61
N ALA A 178 12.38 -9.25 1.52
CA ALA A 178 12.87 -10.07 2.61
C ALA A 178 14.28 -9.60 2.99
N ALA A 179 14.62 -9.67 4.29
CA ALA A 179 15.95 -9.31 4.77
C ALA A 179 17.03 -10.22 4.18
N ALA A 180 16.71 -11.50 3.98
CA ALA A 180 17.52 -12.50 3.31
C ALA A 180 16.63 -13.52 2.56
N SER A 181 17.21 -14.36 1.70
CA SER A 181 16.48 -15.33 0.87
C SER A 181 15.64 -16.34 1.66
N GLU A 182 16.05 -16.67 2.88
CA GLU A 182 15.37 -17.65 3.75
C GLU A 182 14.33 -17.00 4.68
N THR A 183 14.24 -15.66 4.70
CA THR A 183 13.27 -14.95 5.54
C THR A 183 11.95 -14.76 4.81
N THR A 184 10.84 -14.81 5.53
CA THR A 184 9.52 -14.50 4.97
C THR A 184 9.53 -13.09 4.38
N PRO A 185 9.19 -12.92 3.09
CA PRO A 185 9.15 -11.60 2.48
C PRO A 185 8.00 -10.78 3.06
N LEU A 186 8.28 -9.52 3.39
CA LEU A 186 7.28 -8.57 3.87
C LEU A 186 6.70 -7.79 2.70
N LEU A 187 5.37 -7.66 2.66
CA LEU A 187 4.66 -6.95 1.61
C LEU A 187 4.99 -5.46 1.65
N ILE A 188 5.25 -4.87 0.48
CA ILE A 188 5.42 -3.43 0.34
C ILE A 188 4.17 -2.81 -0.27
N THR A 189 3.73 -3.31 -1.41
CA THR A 189 2.61 -2.71 -2.14
C THR A 189 1.98 -3.71 -3.11
N MET A 190 0.74 -3.43 -3.51
CA MET A 190 0.10 -3.98 -4.69
C MET A 190 -0.63 -2.88 -5.46
N PHE A 191 -0.75 -3.00 -6.79
CA PHE A 191 -1.46 -2.04 -7.65
C PHE A 191 -1.65 -2.60 -9.08
N PRO A 192 -2.61 -2.07 -9.87
CA PRO A 192 -2.77 -2.51 -11.26
C PRO A 192 -1.69 -1.89 -12.14
N VAL A 193 -1.23 -2.65 -13.13
CA VAL A 193 -0.30 -2.21 -14.16
C VAL A 193 -0.93 -2.43 -15.53
N ALA A 194 -0.65 -1.53 -16.48
CA ALA A 194 -1.15 -1.65 -17.85
C ALA A 194 -0.47 -2.78 -18.64
N ASP A 195 0.82 -3.03 -18.35
CA ASP A 195 1.59 -4.10 -18.97
C ASP A 195 2.60 -4.71 -17.99
N ALA A 196 2.31 -5.93 -17.53
CA ALA A 196 3.21 -6.69 -16.66
C ALA A 196 4.53 -7.06 -17.34
N GLY A 197 4.55 -7.27 -18.65
CA GLY A 197 5.77 -7.67 -19.37
C GLY A 197 6.84 -6.60 -19.30
N VAL A 198 6.44 -5.33 -19.42
CA VAL A 198 7.31 -4.16 -19.24
C VAL A 198 7.89 -4.14 -17.82
N VAL A 199 7.03 -4.32 -16.81
CA VAL A 199 7.46 -4.25 -15.41
C VAL A 199 8.41 -5.40 -15.07
N LEU A 200 8.12 -6.62 -15.51
CA LEU A 200 8.99 -7.78 -15.27
C LEU A 200 10.35 -7.62 -15.97
N THR A 201 10.36 -7.07 -17.18
CA THR A 201 11.60 -6.78 -17.92
C THR A 201 12.43 -5.71 -17.22
N GLU A 202 11.80 -4.61 -16.77
CA GLU A 202 12.48 -3.55 -16.02
C GLU A 202 13.02 -4.05 -14.67
N PHE A 203 12.23 -4.87 -13.98
CA PHE A 203 12.63 -5.48 -12.71
C PHE A 203 13.88 -6.34 -12.87
N ALA A 204 13.97 -7.13 -13.94
CA ALA A 204 15.12 -7.99 -14.23
C ALA A 204 16.35 -7.19 -14.68
N SER A 205 16.17 -6.10 -15.42
CA SER A 205 17.28 -5.34 -15.99
C SER A 205 17.91 -4.34 -15.03
N THR A 206 17.14 -3.82 -14.07
CA THR A 206 17.61 -2.78 -13.13
C THR A 206 17.25 -3.15 -11.69
N PRO A 207 18.12 -3.91 -10.99
CA PRO A 207 17.93 -4.25 -9.59
C PRO A 207 18.04 -3.01 -8.70
N ARG A 208 16.91 -2.59 -8.13
CA ARG A 208 16.82 -1.54 -7.11
C ARG A 208 15.62 -1.81 -6.21
N LEU A 209 15.58 -1.18 -5.04
CA LEU A 209 14.32 -1.07 -4.31
C LEU A 209 13.34 -0.21 -5.11
N ARG A 210 12.07 -0.61 -5.09
CA ARG A 210 11.01 -0.01 -5.89
C ARG A 210 9.82 0.35 -5.03
N TRP A 211 9.01 1.26 -5.56
CA TRP A 211 7.68 1.54 -5.03
C TRP A 211 7.71 1.90 -3.54
N ASN A 212 8.67 2.77 -3.21
CA ASN A 212 8.91 3.35 -1.89
C ASN A 212 9.46 2.41 -0.80
N ALA A 213 9.85 1.17 -1.13
CA ALA A 213 10.55 0.31 -0.18
C ALA A 213 11.88 0.95 0.30
N VAL A 214 12.23 0.75 1.57
CA VAL A 214 13.48 1.25 2.19
C VAL A 214 14.22 0.22 3.01
#